data_AF-A0AAV4V6W4-F1
#
_entry.id   AF-A0AAV4V6W4-F1
#
_cell.length_a   1.000
_cell.length_b   1.000
_cell.length_c   1.000
_cell.angle_alpha   90.00
_cell.angle_beta   90.00
_cell.angle_gamma   90.00
#
_symmetry.space_group_name_H-M   'P 1'
#
loop_
_entity.id
_entity.type
_entity.pdbx_description
1 polymer ?
#
loop_
_entity_poly.entity_id
_entity_poly.type
_entity_poly.pdbx_seq_one_letter_code
_entity_poly.pdbx_strand_id
1 'polypeptide(L)'
;MSIPEIDKEVYGETLLVRFGTELNCKTQCAIHQIRQISEDVLEKIPEDFPMADFYGKVSEESCVQPFTADIERGLKGELPWNEEMDELGDALASDAVPQIWASKAYPSLLPLGSWFSDLLQRYRALHHWVSSDFALPPTMWLGGLFSPQSFLTAVIQTSGRKHDLPLDKLSIHCEVTKKCRTSSF
;
A
#
# COMPACT_ATOMS: atom_id res chain seq x y z
N MET A 1 -19.78 -28.57 -0.53
CA MET A 1 -20.79 -27.53 -0.24
C MET A 1 -20.90 -26.72 -1.51
N SER A 2 -21.95 -26.96 -2.29
CA SER A 2 -22.11 -26.36 -3.61
C SER A 2 -22.39 -24.87 -3.45
N ILE A 3 -21.57 -24.04 -4.08
CA ILE A 3 -21.80 -22.59 -4.17
C ILE A 3 -23.15 -22.43 -4.89
N PRO A 4 -24.14 -21.75 -4.29
CA PRO A 4 -25.42 -21.53 -4.96
C PRO A 4 -25.19 -20.76 -6.24
N GLU A 5 -25.82 -21.22 -7.33
CA GLU A 5 -25.80 -20.57 -8.63
C GLU A 5 -26.54 -19.23 -8.48
N ILE A 6 -25.78 -18.14 -8.45
CA ILE A 6 -26.34 -16.83 -8.13
C ILE A 6 -26.85 -16.17 -9.40
N ASP A 7 -28.09 -15.71 -9.34
CA ASP A 7 -28.87 -15.22 -10.47
C ASP A 7 -28.30 -13.91 -11.03
N LYS A 8 -27.84 -13.93 -12.29
CA LYS A 8 -27.17 -12.79 -12.95
C LYS A 8 -28.11 -11.58 -13.15
N GLU A 9 -29.42 -11.79 -13.11
CA GLU A 9 -30.43 -10.73 -13.28
C GLU A 9 -30.47 -9.75 -12.09
N VAL A 10 -30.32 -10.25 -10.86
CA VAL A 10 -30.36 -9.42 -9.64
C VAL A 10 -29.12 -8.51 -9.52
N TYR A 11 -27.99 -8.93 -10.07
CA TYR A 11 -26.75 -8.14 -10.10
C TYR A 11 -26.73 -7.08 -11.21
N GLY A 12 -27.32 -7.40 -12.36
CA GLY A 12 -27.58 -6.41 -13.40
C GLY A 12 -28.41 -5.26 -12.84
N GLU A 13 -29.45 -5.57 -12.06
CA GLU A 13 -30.25 -4.56 -11.37
C GLU A 13 -29.48 -3.81 -10.28
N THR A 14 -28.59 -4.43 -9.51
CA THR A 14 -27.83 -3.72 -8.45
C THR A 14 -26.79 -2.74 -9.04
N LEU A 15 -26.10 -3.14 -10.12
CA LEU A 15 -25.23 -2.24 -10.89
C LEU A 15 -26.05 -1.14 -11.58
N LEU A 16 -27.19 -1.47 -12.20
CA LEU A 16 -28.10 -0.48 -12.83
C LEU A 16 -28.79 0.46 -11.82
N VAL A 17 -29.05 0.01 -10.59
CA VAL A 17 -29.71 0.81 -9.55
C VAL A 17 -28.74 1.82 -8.94
N ARG A 18 -27.46 1.49 -8.75
CA ARG A 18 -26.45 2.46 -8.26
C ARG A 18 -25.93 3.38 -9.35
N PHE A 19 -25.73 2.87 -10.56
CA PHE A 19 -25.17 3.63 -11.68
C PHE A 19 -26.24 4.31 -12.55
N GLY A 20 -27.51 4.18 -12.15
CA GLY A 20 -28.68 4.74 -12.81
C GLY A 20 -29.14 3.86 -13.98
N THR A 21 -30.46 3.71 -14.12
CA THR A 21 -31.16 2.98 -15.20
C THR A 21 -30.97 3.58 -16.61
N GLU A 22 -29.97 4.44 -16.79
CA GLU A 22 -29.44 4.85 -18.06
C GLU A 22 -27.92 4.73 -17.94
N LEU A 23 -27.29 3.91 -18.80
CA LEU A 23 -25.85 3.91 -19.01
C LEU A 23 -25.45 5.32 -19.50
N ASN A 24 -25.35 6.28 -18.59
CA ASN A 24 -25.01 7.64 -18.94
C ASN A 24 -23.48 7.70 -19.16
N CYS A 25 -23.06 8.62 -20.03
CA CYS A 25 -21.65 8.80 -20.39
C CYS A 25 -20.75 9.02 -19.15
N LYS A 26 -21.22 9.69 -18.09
CA LYS A 26 -20.46 9.93 -16.86
C LYS A 26 -20.22 8.65 -16.07
N THR A 27 -21.19 7.75 -16.01
CA THR A 27 -21.06 6.47 -15.34
C THR A 27 -20.05 5.57 -16.07
N GLN A 28 -20.14 5.51 -17.41
CA GLN A 28 -19.15 4.81 -18.22
C GLN A 28 -17.75 5.43 -18.11
N CYS A 29 -17.66 6.77 -18.06
CA CYS A 29 -16.39 7.46 -17.84
C CYS A 29 -15.78 7.14 -16.47
N ALA A 30 -16.59 7.08 -15.40
CA ALA A 30 -16.11 6.72 -14.06
C ALA A 30 -15.58 5.28 -14.03
N ILE A 31 -16.31 4.33 -14.64
CA ILE A 31 -15.86 2.93 -14.76
C ILE A 31 -14.56 2.82 -15.58
N HIS A 32 -14.46 3.54 -16.69
CA HIS A 32 -13.23 3.58 -17.51
C HIS A 32 -12.06 4.20 -16.75
N GLN A 33 -12.31 5.26 -15.97
CA GLN A 33 -11.30 5.92 -15.16
C GLN A 33 -10.79 5.00 -14.04
N ILE A 34 -11.68 4.31 -13.32
CA ILE A 34 -11.32 3.35 -12.28
C ILE A 34 -10.47 2.22 -12.87
N ARG A 35 -10.88 1.67 -14.04
CA ARG A 35 -10.11 0.66 -14.78
C ARG A 35 -8.72 1.14 -15.15
N GLN A 36 -8.62 2.35 -15.69
CA GLN A 36 -7.32 2.89 -16.08
C GLN A 36 -6.41 3.10 -14.85
N ILE A 37 -6.96 3.59 -13.73
CA ILE A 37 -6.21 3.76 -12.49
C ILE A 37 -5.77 2.42 -11.92
N SER A 38 -6.63 1.39 -11.96
CA SER A 38 -6.26 0.05 -11.49
C SER A 38 -5.15 -0.55 -12.35
N GLU A 39 -5.25 -0.48 -13.67
CA GLU A 39 -4.20 -0.94 -14.59
C GLU A 39 -2.88 -0.20 -14.35
N ASP A 40 -2.90 1.12 -14.22
CA ASP A 40 -1.72 1.96 -13.95
C ASP A 40 -1.04 1.61 -12.61
N VAL A 41 -1.83 1.24 -11.59
CA VAL A 41 -1.32 0.80 -10.29
C VAL A 41 -0.71 -0.58 -10.42
N LEU A 42 -1.39 -1.51 -11.10
CA LEU A 42 -0.94 -2.88 -11.30
C LEU A 42 0.38 -2.94 -12.10
N GLU A 43 0.51 -2.15 -13.16
CA GLU A 43 1.72 -2.10 -13.99
C GLU A 43 2.95 -1.63 -13.21
N LYS A 44 2.77 -0.72 -12.25
CA LYS A 44 3.87 -0.14 -11.49
C LYS A 44 4.32 -1.00 -10.30
N ILE A 45 3.61 -2.09 -10.00
CA ILE A 45 4.00 -3.03 -8.94
C ILE A 45 5.15 -3.91 -9.46
N PRO A 46 6.33 -3.90 -8.82
CA PRO A 46 7.42 -4.80 -9.20
C PRO A 46 7.01 -6.27 -9.07
N GLU A 47 7.41 -7.13 -10.02
CA GLU A 47 7.12 -8.58 -9.99
C GLU A 47 7.63 -9.26 -8.71
N ASP A 48 8.79 -8.81 -8.20
CA ASP A 48 9.40 -9.32 -6.98
C ASP A 48 8.89 -8.64 -5.70
N PHE A 49 7.81 -7.84 -5.75
CA PHE A 49 7.23 -7.29 -4.53
C PHE A 49 6.76 -8.46 -3.66
N PRO A 50 7.42 -8.74 -2.50
CA PRO A 50 7.16 -9.90 -1.69
C PRO A 50 5.91 -9.60 -0.89
N MET A 51 4.80 -9.69 -1.59
CA MET A 51 3.50 -9.32 -1.08
C MET A 51 3.07 -10.29 0.02
N ALA A 52 3.68 -11.50 0.06
CA ALA A 52 3.54 -12.49 1.12
C ALA A 52 4.37 -12.19 2.38
N ASP A 53 5.56 -11.58 2.25
CA ASP A 53 6.49 -11.40 3.37
C ASP A 53 6.12 -10.24 4.29
N PHE A 54 5.24 -9.34 3.83
CA PHE A 54 4.66 -8.28 4.66
C PHE A 54 3.58 -8.79 5.64
N TYR A 55 3.10 -10.03 5.47
CA TYR A 55 1.98 -10.59 6.24
C TYR A 55 2.37 -11.89 6.93
N GLY A 56 3.00 -11.76 8.10
CA GLY A 56 3.00 -12.86 9.06
C GLY A 56 1.55 -13.20 9.47
N LYS A 57 1.05 -14.34 8.96
CA LYS A 57 -0.10 -15.12 9.44
C LYS A 57 -1.37 -14.35 9.86
N VAL A 58 -2.14 -13.84 8.90
CA VAL A 58 -3.62 -13.91 8.93
C VAL A 58 -4.09 -14.06 7.46
N SER A 59 -5.14 -14.86 7.28
CA SER A 59 -5.75 -15.29 6.02
C SER A 59 -5.85 -14.23 4.93
N GLU A 60 -5.40 -14.68 3.75
CA GLU A 60 -5.91 -14.37 2.41
C GLU A 60 -5.74 -12.94 1.87
N GLU A 61 -4.76 -12.89 0.96
CA GLU A 61 -4.60 -12.00 -0.20
C GLU A 61 -4.18 -10.54 0.07
N SER A 62 -3.26 -10.08 -0.77
CA SER A 62 -2.57 -8.80 -0.64
C SER A 62 -3.51 -7.59 -0.62
N CYS A 63 -3.15 -6.47 -0.01
CA CYS A 63 -4.11 -5.36 0.10
C CYS A 63 -4.44 -4.67 -1.24
N VAL A 64 -3.51 -4.60 -2.20
CA VAL A 64 -3.67 -3.82 -3.43
C VAL A 64 -4.16 -4.66 -4.61
N GLN A 65 -3.45 -5.75 -4.95
CA GLN A 65 -3.67 -6.55 -6.16
C GLN A 65 -5.04 -7.27 -6.25
N PRO A 66 -5.50 -8.06 -5.26
CA PRO A 66 -6.77 -8.77 -5.31
C PRO A 66 -7.93 -7.78 -5.25
N PHE A 67 -7.80 -6.65 -4.54
CA PHE A 67 -8.87 -5.66 -4.46
C PHE A 67 -9.07 -4.90 -5.78
N THR A 68 -7.99 -4.55 -6.50
CA THR A 68 -8.12 -3.99 -7.86
C THR A 68 -8.62 -5.05 -8.86
N ALA A 69 -8.18 -6.30 -8.73
CA ALA A 69 -8.64 -7.40 -9.58
C ALA A 69 -10.11 -7.75 -9.33
N ASP A 70 -10.58 -7.63 -8.09
CA ASP A 70 -11.95 -7.88 -7.70
C ASP A 70 -12.89 -6.81 -8.21
N ILE A 71 -12.46 -5.54 -8.31
CA ILE A 71 -13.20 -4.52 -9.07
C ILE A 71 -13.31 -4.91 -10.54
N GLU A 72 -12.23 -5.37 -11.19
CA GLU A 72 -12.32 -5.79 -12.59
C GLU A 72 -13.27 -6.97 -12.80
N ARG A 73 -13.24 -7.95 -11.90
CA ARG A 73 -14.11 -9.13 -11.91
C ARG A 73 -15.55 -8.76 -11.59
N GLY A 74 -15.78 -7.84 -10.65
CA GLY A 74 -17.09 -7.26 -10.36
C GLY A 74 -17.66 -6.52 -11.58
N LEU A 75 -16.83 -5.73 -12.27
CA LEU A 75 -17.21 -5.04 -13.52
C LEU A 75 -17.49 -6.01 -14.69
N LYS A 76 -16.87 -7.19 -14.69
CA LYS A 76 -17.16 -8.28 -15.65
C LYS A 76 -18.38 -9.12 -15.26
N GLY A 77 -18.95 -8.90 -14.06
CA GLY A 77 -20.05 -9.69 -13.53
C GLY A 77 -19.65 -11.10 -13.06
N GLU A 78 -18.36 -11.31 -12.78
CA GLU A 78 -17.78 -12.58 -12.32
C GLU A 78 -17.80 -12.71 -10.79
N LEU A 79 -17.94 -11.58 -10.08
CA LEU A 79 -18.08 -11.51 -8.63
C LEU A 79 -19.31 -10.69 -8.24
N PRO A 80 -19.96 -11.04 -7.11
CA PRO A 80 -20.99 -10.18 -6.53
C PRO A 80 -20.35 -8.87 -6.06
N TRP A 81 -20.95 -7.75 -6.47
CA TRP A 81 -20.52 -6.44 -6.00
C TRP A 81 -20.80 -6.28 -4.51
N ASN A 82 -19.81 -5.81 -3.74
CA ASN A 82 -19.89 -5.67 -2.28
C ASN A 82 -19.55 -4.24 -1.83
N GLU A 83 -19.76 -3.94 -0.55
CA GLU A 83 -19.53 -2.62 0.03
C GLU A 83 -18.04 -2.20 -0.03
N GLU A 84 -17.11 -3.14 0.10
CA GLU A 84 -15.67 -2.85 0.02
C GLU A 84 -15.25 -2.41 -1.39
N MET A 85 -15.87 -2.98 -2.44
CA MET A 85 -15.69 -2.57 -3.84
C MET A 85 -16.27 -1.18 -4.10
N ASP A 86 -17.41 -0.84 -3.47
CA ASP A 86 -17.98 0.51 -3.52
C ASP A 86 -17.01 1.54 -2.93
N GLU A 87 -16.54 1.32 -1.70
CA GLU A 87 -15.61 2.23 -1.02
C GLU A 87 -14.28 2.39 -1.77
N LEU A 88 -13.77 1.29 -2.31
CA LEU A 88 -12.57 1.29 -3.14
C LEU A 88 -12.79 2.10 -4.43
N GLY A 89 -13.89 1.87 -5.14
CA GLY A 89 -14.22 2.61 -6.37
C GLY A 89 -14.34 4.11 -6.14
N ASP A 90 -15.03 4.53 -5.08
CA ASP A 90 -15.20 5.94 -4.70
C ASP A 90 -13.86 6.61 -4.35
N ALA A 91 -12.99 5.91 -3.60
CA ALA A 91 -11.66 6.41 -3.26
C ALA A 91 -10.78 6.57 -4.50
N LEU A 92 -10.75 5.58 -5.39
CA LEU A 92 -9.98 5.64 -6.64
C LEU A 92 -10.46 6.78 -7.55
N ALA A 93 -11.78 6.96 -7.69
CA ALA A 93 -12.36 8.02 -8.50
C ALA A 93 -12.05 9.44 -7.96
N SER A 94 -11.81 9.55 -6.65
CA SER A 94 -11.52 10.82 -5.96
C SER A 94 -10.03 11.09 -5.75
N ASP A 95 -9.12 10.31 -6.36
CA ASP A 95 -7.66 10.39 -6.15
C ASP A 95 -7.25 10.24 -4.66
N ALA A 96 -8.07 9.52 -3.90
CA ALA A 96 -7.86 9.24 -2.48
C ALA A 96 -7.31 7.83 -2.27
N VAL A 97 -6.54 7.65 -1.19
CA VAL A 97 -6.07 6.32 -0.78
C VAL A 97 -7.24 5.57 -0.13
N PRO A 98 -7.64 4.40 -0.64
CA PRO A 98 -8.67 3.57 -0.03
C PRO A 98 -8.34 3.22 1.43
N GLN A 99 -9.35 3.23 2.31
CA GLN A 99 -9.15 2.96 3.74
C GLN A 99 -8.59 1.56 4.02
N ILE A 100 -8.97 0.58 3.20
CA ILE A 100 -8.46 -0.78 3.30
C ILE A 100 -6.94 -0.86 3.02
N TRP A 101 -6.39 0.07 2.22
CA TRP A 101 -4.94 0.20 2.01
C TRP A 101 -4.31 1.03 3.12
N ALA A 102 -4.93 2.17 3.47
CA ALA A 102 -4.43 3.09 4.48
C ALA A 102 -4.29 2.44 5.87
N SER A 103 -5.25 1.61 6.26
CA SER A 103 -5.26 0.88 7.54
C SER A 103 -4.09 -0.10 7.70
N LYS A 104 -3.54 -0.58 6.59
CA LYS A 104 -2.40 -1.50 6.54
C LYS A 104 -1.07 -0.80 6.19
N ALA A 105 -1.12 0.50 5.91
CA ALA A 105 0.02 1.28 5.45
C ALA A 105 0.53 2.25 6.53
N TYR A 106 1.57 3.00 6.18
CA TYR A 106 2.04 4.12 6.99
C TYR A 106 1.02 5.27 6.93
N PRO A 107 0.82 6.03 8.02
CA PRO A 107 -0.05 7.20 8.01
C PRO A 107 0.40 8.22 6.96
N SER A 108 -0.53 8.68 6.12
CA SER A 108 -0.24 9.62 5.04
C SER A 108 -1.46 10.48 4.72
N LEU A 109 -1.20 11.68 4.22
CA LEU A 109 -2.20 12.61 3.67
C LEU A 109 -1.98 12.86 2.17
N LEU A 110 -1.12 12.06 1.54
CA LEU A 110 -0.81 12.19 0.12
C LEU A 110 -1.99 11.71 -0.75
N PRO A 111 -2.24 12.35 -1.91
CA PRO A 111 -3.16 11.81 -2.90
C PRO A 111 -2.64 10.49 -3.45
N LEU A 112 -3.53 9.67 -4.04
CA LEU A 112 -3.25 8.29 -4.43
C LEU A 112 -1.97 8.15 -5.26
N GLY A 113 -1.82 8.95 -6.32
CA GLY A 113 -0.64 8.88 -7.19
C GLY A 113 0.69 9.15 -6.45
N SER A 114 0.69 10.15 -5.55
CA SER A 114 1.88 10.50 -4.75
C SER A 114 2.13 9.48 -3.64
N TRP A 115 1.07 9.00 -3.00
CA TRP A 115 1.13 7.96 -1.98
C TRP A 115 1.72 6.66 -2.54
N PHE A 116 1.28 6.26 -3.73
CA PHE A 116 1.77 5.06 -4.38
C PHE A 116 3.25 5.18 -4.77
N SER A 117 3.67 6.35 -5.27
CA SER A 117 5.09 6.60 -5.54
C SER A 117 5.96 6.56 -4.27
N ASP A 118 5.47 7.13 -3.15
CA ASP A 118 6.16 7.10 -1.86
C ASP A 118 6.24 5.66 -1.31
N LEU A 119 5.15 4.89 -1.44
CA LEU A 119 5.10 3.47 -1.05
C LEU A 119 6.16 2.64 -1.82
N LEU A 120 6.26 2.82 -3.14
CA LEU A 120 7.28 2.15 -3.95
C LEU A 120 8.69 2.53 -3.54
N GLN A 121 8.94 3.79 -3.21
CA GLN A 121 10.24 4.24 -2.74
C GLN A 121 10.62 3.59 -1.40
N ARG A 122 9.69 3.52 -0.44
CA ARG A 122 9.87 2.84 0.85
C ARG A 122 10.15 1.36 0.66
N TYR A 123 9.36 0.72 -0.19
CA TYR A 123 9.55 -0.68 -0.55
C TYR A 123 10.95 -0.94 -1.08
N ARG A 124 11.41 -0.16 -2.07
CA ARG A 124 12.75 -0.31 -2.64
C ARG A 124 13.85 -0.15 -1.59
N ALA A 125 13.71 0.83 -0.69
CA ALA A 125 14.68 1.05 0.38
C ALA A 125 14.73 -0.14 1.36
N LEU A 126 13.58 -0.69 1.75
CA LEU A 126 13.49 -1.86 2.62
C LEU A 126 13.97 -3.12 1.93
N HIS A 127 13.55 -3.36 0.69
CA HIS A 127 13.98 -4.50 -0.11
C HIS A 127 15.50 -4.49 -0.28
N HIS A 128 16.10 -3.35 -0.64
CA HIS A 128 17.55 -3.21 -0.72
C HIS A 128 18.25 -3.58 0.60
N TRP A 129 17.70 -3.15 1.74
CA TRP A 129 18.24 -3.51 3.05
C TRP A 129 18.14 -5.01 3.33
N VAL A 130 16.99 -5.63 3.04
CA VAL A 130 16.79 -7.08 3.20
C VAL A 130 17.73 -7.88 2.29
N SER A 131 17.88 -7.48 1.02
CA SER A 131 18.79 -8.12 0.06
C SER A 131 20.27 -7.97 0.43
N SER A 132 20.61 -7.03 1.31
CA SER A 132 21.98 -6.82 1.83
C SER A 132 22.26 -7.62 3.12
N ASP A 133 21.72 -8.84 3.23
CA ASP A 133 21.88 -9.73 4.40
C ASP A 133 21.46 -9.11 5.74
N PHE A 134 20.50 -8.19 5.73
CA PHE A 134 20.08 -7.39 6.90
C PHE A 134 21.23 -6.60 7.57
N ALA A 135 22.36 -6.40 6.89
CA ALA A 135 23.44 -5.58 7.40
C ALA A 135 22.94 -4.13 7.56
N LEU A 136 23.19 -3.53 8.74
CA LEU A 136 22.75 -2.15 9.01
C LEU A 136 23.45 -1.19 8.03
N PRO A 137 22.70 -0.47 7.17
CA PRO A 137 23.32 0.42 6.20
C PRO A 137 23.95 1.64 6.92
N PRO A 138 25.01 2.24 6.34
CA PRO A 138 25.69 3.40 6.93
C PRO A 138 24.79 4.64 7.01
N THR A 139 23.74 4.70 6.19
CA THR A 139 22.69 5.72 6.26
C THR A 139 21.34 5.04 6.12
N MET A 140 20.36 5.50 6.91
CA MET A 140 19.00 4.96 6.89
C MET A 140 18.00 6.10 6.72
N TRP A 141 17.05 5.93 5.81
CA TRP A 141 15.93 6.84 5.67
C TRP A 141 14.89 6.58 6.77
N LEU A 142 15.07 7.21 7.93
CA LEU A 142 14.19 7.02 9.10
C LEU A 142 12.71 7.26 8.78
N GLY A 143 12.39 8.27 7.98
CA GLY A 143 11.01 8.60 7.59
C GLY A 143 10.36 7.57 6.68
N GLY A 144 11.16 6.68 6.06
CA GLY A 144 10.66 5.59 5.21
C GLY A 144 10.19 4.37 6.00
N LEU A 145 10.58 4.25 7.28
CA LEU A 145 10.21 3.12 8.13
C LEU A 145 8.76 3.22 8.61
N PHE A 146 8.10 2.07 8.78
CA PHE A 146 6.77 1.99 9.39
C PHE A 146 6.78 2.38 10.87
N SER A 147 7.83 1.99 11.60
CA SER A 147 8.04 2.38 12.99
C SER A 147 9.51 2.81 13.23
N PRO A 148 9.81 4.12 13.08
CA PRO A 148 11.14 4.65 13.35
C PRO A 148 11.56 4.46 14.81
N GLN A 149 10.62 4.52 15.76
CA GLN A 149 10.89 4.34 17.18
C GLN A 149 11.46 2.94 17.49
N SER A 150 10.86 1.89 16.90
CA SER A 150 11.32 0.52 17.11
C SER A 150 12.75 0.35 16.60
N PHE A 151 13.07 0.94 15.45
CA PHE A 151 14.43 0.95 14.91
C PHE A 151 15.43 1.65 15.84
N LEU A 152 15.11 2.87 16.29
CA LEU A 152 15.95 3.62 17.23
C LEU A 152 16.19 2.86 18.54
N THR A 153 15.17 2.16 19.02
CA THR A 153 15.28 1.30 20.20
C THR A 153 16.24 0.14 19.96
N ALA A 154 16.15 -0.52 18.80
CA ALA A 154 17.08 -1.59 18.41
C ALA A 154 18.53 -1.09 18.28
N VAL A 155 18.73 0.13 17.77
CA VAL A 155 20.06 0.77 17.70
C VAL A 155 20.62 1.02 19.11
N ILE A 156 19.82 1.56 20.04
CA ILE A 156 20.22 1.73 21.44
C ILE A 156 20.63 0.40 22.06
N GLN A 157 19.79 -0.64 21.90
CA GLN A 157 20.04 -1.97 22.45
C GLN A 157 21.33 -2.59 21.89
N THR A 158 21.54 -2.49 20.57
CA THR A 158 22.73 -3.03 19.90
C THR A 158 23.99 -2.28 20.34
N SER A 159 23.90 -0.95 20.48
CA SER A 159 25.00 -0.14 20.99
C SER A 159 25.34 -0.45 22.45
N GLY A 160 24.33 -0.63 23.31
CA GLY A 160 24.52 -1.01 24.71
C GLY A 160 25.24 -2.34 24.87
N ARG A 161 24.83 -3.36 24.10
CA ARG A 161 25.51 -4.66 24.07
C ARG A 161 26.94 -4.56 23.55
N LYS A 162 27.20 -3.71 22.56
CA LYS A 162 28.53 -3.55 21.97
C LYS A 162 29.54 -2.89 22.92
N HIS A 163 29.06 -2.02 23.82
CA HIS A 163 29.91 -1.24 24.72
C HIS A 163 29.77 -1.65 26.20
N ASP A 164 29.05 -2.74 26.48
CA ASP A 164 28.72 -3.20 27.84
C ASP A 164 28.12 -2.10 28.73
N LEU A 165 27.28 -1.24 28.14
CA LEU A 165 26.60 -0.16 28.83
C LEU A 165 25.14 -0.53 29.12
N PRO A 166 24.64 -0.22 30.33
CA PRO A 166 23.26 -0.47 30.66
C PRO A 166 22.34 0.52 29.90
N LEU A 167 21.15 0.06 29.50
CA LEU A 167 20.25 0.79 28.59
C LEU A 167 19.77 2.13 29.16
N ASP A 168 19.65 2.23 30.48
CA ASP A 168 19.25 3.43 31.23
C ASP A 168 20.27 4.58 31.10
N LYS A 169 21.51 4.27 30.72
CA LYS A 169 22.58 5.26 30.50
C LYS A 169 22.75 5.68 29.05
N LEU A 170 21.95 5.15 28.14
CA LEU A 170 22.04 5.45 26.71
C LEU A 170 20.94 6.42 26.30
N SER A 171 21.32 7.45 25.53
CA SER A 171 20.39 8.42 24.95
C SER A 171 20.78 8.70 23.50
N ILE A 172 19.78 8.92 22.65
CA ILE A 172 20.03 9.35 21.27
C ILE A 172 20.30 10.85 21.27
N HIS A 173 21.41 11.23 20.65
CA HIS A 173 21.74 12.63 20.39
C HIS A 173 21.53 12.91 18.89
N CYS A 174 20.84 14.00 18.58
CA CYS A 174 20.58 14.43 17.21
C CYS A 174 21.28 15.76 16.94
N GLU A 175 22.12 15.79 15.91
CA GLU A 175 22.77 17.02 15.44
C GLU A 175 22.21 17.39 14.06
N VAL A 176 21.76 18.63 13.90
CA VAL A 176 21.24 19.14 12.62
C VAL A 176 22.36 19.82 11.85
N THR A 177 22.79 19.20 10.75
CA THR A 177 23.87 19.72 9.90
C THR A 177 23.33 20.43 8.66
N LYS A 178 24.09 21.38 8.12
CA LYS A 178 23.78 21.97 6.81
C LYS A 178 24.10 20.95 5.73
N LYS A 179 23.22 20.79 4.74
CA LYS A 179 23.50 19.97 3.56
C LYS A 179 24.72 20.53 2.82
N CYS A 180 25.89 19.92 3.01
CA CYS A 180 27.04 20.20 2.15
C CYS A 180 26.66 19.80 0.72
N ARG A 181 26.68 20.75 -0.21
CA ARG A 181 26.64 20.43 -1.64
C ARG A 181 27.92 19.66 -1.94
N THR A 182 27.85 18.34 -2.01
CA THR A 182 28.93 17.55 -2.57
C THR A 182 29.06 18.00 -4.02
N SER A 183 30.14 18.70 -4.34
CA SER A 183 30.57 18.89 -5.72
C SER A 183 30.82 17.49 -6.28
N SER A 184 30.01 17.08 -7.25
CA SER A 184 30.11 15.80 -7.94
C SER A 184 31.57 15.54 -8.36
N PHE A 185 32.12 14.41 -7.94
CA PHE A 185 33.27 13.79 -8.60
C PHE A 185 32.75 12.83 -9.67
#